data_AF-A0A536WCH6-F1
#
_entry.id   AF-A0A536WCH6-F1
#
_cell.length_a   1.000
_cell.length_b   1.000
_cell.length_c   1.000
_cell.angle_alpha   90.00
_cell.angle_beta   90.00
_cell.angle_gamma   90.00
#
_symmetry.space_group_name_H-M   'P 1'
#
loop_
_entity.id
_entity.type
_entity.pdbx_description
1 polymer ?
#
loop_
_entity_poly.entity_id
_entity_poly.type
_entity_poly.pdbx_seq_one_letter_code
_entity_poly.pdbx_strand_id
1 'polypeptide(L)' 'MTGEEFKDDYRRALPKALIQELTRRSAWRASAAILADVAVLAVAIAVALAYWPNPLVLVPAVIIIGTRQHALFVIAHE' A
#
# COMPACT_ATOMS: atom_id res chain seq x y z
N MET A 1 24.79 19.26 22.27
CA MET A 1 23.39 19.43 21.83
C MET A 1 22.72 18.09 22.05
N THR A 2 21.94 18.02 23.13
CA THR A 2 21.51 16.78 23.78
C THR A 2 20.17 16.35 23.19
N GLY A 3 20.13 15.17 22.57
CA GLY A 3 18.93 14.59 21.95
C GLY A 3 17.96 14.02 22.98
N GLU A 4 17.38 14.87 23.83
CA GLU A 4 16.43 14.47 24.89
C GLU A 4 15.06 15.17 24.79
N GLU A 5 14.56 15.43 23.57
CA GLU A 5 13.28 16.14 23.39
C GLU A 5 12.16 15.29 22.74
N PHE A 6 12.30 13.96 22.70
CA PHE A 6 11.23 13.03 22.32
C PHE A 6 10.92 12.02 23.43
N LYS A 7 10.85 12.51 24.67
CA LYS A 7 10.43 11.72 25.83
C LYS A 7 9.13 12.26 26.43
N ASP A 8 8.20 12.68 25.58
CA ASP A 8 6.81 12.89 26.00
C ASP A 8 6.07 11.55 26.03
N ASP A 9 6.23 10.86 27.16
CA ASP A 9 5.14 10.51 28.07
C ASP A 9 3.78 10.00 27.52
N TYR A 10 3.73 9.29 26.38
CA TYR A 10 2.57 8.46 26.01
C TYR A 10 2.42 7.19 26.89
N ARG A 11 3.28 7.05 27.91
CA ARG A 11 3.31 5.91 28.85
C ARG A 11 2.31 6.03 30.00
N ARG A 12 1.33 6.94 29.94
CA ARG A 12 0.01 6.67 30.54
C ARG A 12 -0.69 5.62 29.67
N ALA A 13 -0.31 4.38 29.93
CA ALA A 13 -0.65 3.16 29.21
C ALA A 13 -2.04 3.20 28.57
N LEU A 14 -2.08 3.36 27.24
CA LEU A 14 -3.23 2.92 26.46
C LEU A 14 -3.59 1.50 26.91
N PRO A 15 -4.85 1.24 27.31
CA PRO A 15 -5.26 -0.06 27.80
C PRO A 15 -4.83 -1.15 26.82
N LYS A 16 -4.28 -2.27 27.31
CA LYS A 16 -3.86 -3.40 26.45
C LYS A 16 -4.96 -3.81 25.46
N ALA A 17 -6.22 -3.74 25.88
CA ALA A 17 -7.38 -4.01 25.03
C ALA A 17 -7.48 -3.04 23.84
N LEU A 18 -7.24 -1.74 24.04
CA LEU A 18 -7.26 -0.73 23.00
C LEU A 18 -6.07 -0.89 22.04
N ILE A 19 -4.90 -1.26 22.54
CA ILE A 19 -3.76 -1.62 21.69
C ILE A 19 -4.11 -2.86 20.85
N GLN A 20 -4.72 -3.89 21.45
CA GLN A 20 -5.12 -5.11 20.75
C GLN A 20 -6.16 -4.84 19.66
N GLU A 21 -7.12 -3.95 19.92
CA GLU A 21 -8.13 -3.53 18.97
C GLU A 21 -7.52 -2.75 17.79
N LEU A 22 -6.65 -1.77 18.09
CA LEU A 22 -5.97 -0.96 17.08
C LEU A 22 -4.95 -1.77 16.25
N THR A 23 -4.32 -2.78 16.87
CA THR A 23 -3.36 -3.68 16.20
C THR A 23 -4.06 -4.86 15.52
N ARG A 24 -5.39 -4.98 15.61
CA ARG A 24 -6.14 -6.06 14.98
C ARG A 24 -6.15 -5.85 13.47
N ARG A 25 -5.11 -6.34 12.81
CA ARG A 25 -5.00 -6.39 11.35
C ARG A 25 -6.11 -7.29 10.83
N SER A 26 -7.09 -6.69 10.17
CA SER A 26 -8.13 -7.48 9.50
C SER A 26 -7.53 -8.09 8.24
N ALA A 27 -7.28 -9.40 8.26
CA ALA A 27 -6.78 -10.14 7.10
C ALA A 27 -7.62 -9.86 5.84
N TRP A 28 -8.94 -9.70 6.00
CA TRP A 28 -9.84 -9.36 4.89
C TRP A 28 -9.52 -8.02 4.21
N ARG A 29 -9.25 -6.94 4.97
CA ARG A 29 -8.90 -5.64 4.35
C ARG A 29 -7.55 -5.71 3.65
N ALA A 30 -6.61 -6.50 4.19
CA ALA A 30 -5.32 -6.73 3.54
C ALA A 30 -5.50 -7.51 2.22
N SER A 31 -6.27 -8.60 2.23
CA SER A 31 -6.59 -9.37 1.02
C SER A 31 -7.35 -8.54 -0.01
N ALA A 32 -8.29 -7.70 0.41
CA ALA A 32 -9.03 -6.80 -0.47
C ALA A 32 -8.11 -5.74 -1.12
N ALA A 33 -7.15 -5.19 -0.38
CA ALA A 33 -6.16 -4.26 -0.91
C ALA A 33 -5.28 -4.93 -1.98
N ILE A 34 -4.78 -6.14 -1.70
CA ILE A 34 -4.00 -6.92 -2.67
C ILE A 34 -4.82 -7.21 -3.93
N LEU A 35 -6.07 -7.66 -3.77
CA LEU A 35 -6.95 -7.94 -4.91
C LEU A 35 -7.22 -6.69 -5.75
N ALA A 36 -7.41 -5.53 -5.10
CA ALA A 36 -7.59 -4.26 -5.78
C ALA A 36 -6.34 -3.87 -6.59
N ASP A 37 -5.14 -4.04 -6.03
CA ASP A 37 -3.89 -3.77 -6.75
C ASP A 37 -3.71 -4.71 -7.95
N VAL A 38 -4.00 -6.01 -7.79
CA VAL A 38 -3.98 -6.99 -8.89
C VAL A 38 -4.97 -6.61 -9.99
N ALA A 39 -6.19 -6.21 -9.62
CA ALA A 39 -7.22 -5.80 -10.58
C ALA A 39 -6.80 -4.54 -11.36
N VAL A 40 -6.25 -3.53 -10.68
CA VAL A 40 -5.73 -2.32 -11.33
C VAL A 40 -4.61 -2.67 -12.31
N LEU A 41 -3.70 -3.57 -11.92
CA LEU A 41 -2.61 -4.01 -12.78
C LEU A 41 -3.13 -4.73 -14.04
N ALA A 42 -4.07 -5.65 -13.87
CA ALA A 42 -4.68 -6.39 -14.97
C ALA A 42 -5.38 -5.45 -15.96
N VAL A 43 -6.14 -4.47 -15.45
CA VAL A 43 -6.81 -3.45 -16.28
C VAL A 43 -5.79 -2.57 -17.01
N ALA A 44 -4.75 -2.10 -16.34
CA ALA A 44 -3.73 -1.27 -16.95
C ALA A 44 -3.01 -1.98 -18.11
N ILE A 45 -2.69 -3.27 -17.92
CA ILE A 45 -2.08 -4.12 -18.97
C ILE A 45 -3.06 -4.32 -20.14
N ALA A 46 -4.31 -4.68 -19.86
CA ALA A 46 -5.33 -4.89 -20.89
C ALA A 46 -5.54 -3.64 -21.75
N VAL A 47 -5.63 -2.47 -21.10
CA VAL A 47 -5.75 -1.17 -21.79
C VAL A 47 -4.50 -0.87 -22.62
N ALA A 48 -3.30 -1.07 -22.08
CA ALA A 48 -2.06 -0.84 -22.82
C ALA A 48 -1.97 -1.71 -24.08
N LEU A 49 -2.40 -2.98 -24.01
CA LEU A 49 -2.43 -3.89 -25.16
C LEU A 49 -3.50 -3.52 -26.18
N ALA A 50 -4.70 -3.13 -25.73
CA ALA A 50 -5.81 -2.76 -26.62
C ALA A 50 -5.52 -1.49 -27.45
N TYR A 51 -4.75 -0.55 -26.91
CA TYR A 51 -4.42 0.72 -27.57
C TYR A 51 -2.98 0.79 -28.08
N TRP A 52 -2.25 -0.32 -28.13
CA TRP A 52 -0.91 -0.35 -28.72
C TRP A 52 -0.95 0.05 -30.21
N PRO A 53 -0.06 0.92 -30.73
CA PRO A 53 1.10 1.56 -30.09
C PRO A 53 0.86 3.01 -29.62
N ASN A 54 -0.38 3.43 -29.30
CA ASN A 54 -0.68 4.81 -28.94
C ASN A 54 0.09 5.27 -27.66
N PRO A 55 1.05 6.20 -27.79
CA PRO A 55 1.90 6.61 -26.67
C PRO A 55 1.11 7.31 -25.55
N LEU A 56 -0.02 7.94 -25.87
CA LEU A 56 -0.87 8.62 -24.88
C LEU A 56 -1.52 7.66 -23.90
N VAL A 57 -1.69 6.39 -24.27
CA VAL A 57 -2.25 5.35 -23.38
C VAL A 57 -1.13 4.55 -22.70
N LEU A 58 -0.02 4.34 -23.40
CA LEU A 58 1.13 3.59 -22.90
C LEU A 58 1.83 4.29 -21.74
N VAL A 59 2.11 5.59 -21.85
CA VAL A 59 2.79 6.35 -20.79
C VAL A 59 2.05 6.29 -19.45
N PRO A 60 0.73 6.61 -19.38
CA PRO A 60 0.01 6.50 -18.11
C PRO A 60 -0.10 5.06 -17.61
N ALA A 61 -0.26 4.06 -18.49
CA ALA A 61 -0.29 2.66 -18.09
C ALA A 61 1.02 2.22 -17.41
N VAL A 62 2.18 2.61 -17.96
CA VAL A 62 3.49 2.33 -17.38
C VAL A 62 3.66 2.99 -16.02
N ILE A 63 3.24 4.25 -15.87
CA ILE A 63 3.30 4.96 -14.58
C ILE A 63 2.42 4.26 -13.53
N ILE A 64 1.19 3.89 -13.90
CA ILE A 64 0.27 3.19 -12.99
C ILE A 64 0.86 1.84 -12.56
N ILE A 65 1.40 1.06 -13.50
CA ILE A 65 2.03 -0.22 -13.20
C ILE A 65 3.23 -0.02 -12.27
N GLY A 66 4.13 0.93 -12.57
CA GLY A 66 5.32 1.19 -11.77
C GLY A 66 5.02 1.63 -10.33
N THR A 67 4.08 2.55 -10.13
CA THR A 67 3.71 3.03 -8.77
C THR A 67 3.16 1.93 -7.88
N ARG A 68 2.48 0.92 -8.46
CA ARG A 68 1.85 -0.18 -7.72
C ARG A 68 2.84 -1.29 -7.32
N GLN A 69 4.02 -1.36 -7.94
CA GLN A 69 5.07 -2.33 -7.57
C GLN A 69 5.61 -2.11 -6.14
N HIS A 70 5.61 -0.86 -5.66
CA HIS A 70 6.09 -0.52 -4.31
C HIS A 70 5.17 -1.05 -3.20
N ALA A 71 3.85 -1.10 -3.44
CA ALA A 71 2.88 -1.60 -2.47
C ALA A 71 3.01 -3.11 -2.23
N LEU A 72 3.25 -3.88 -3.31
CA LEU A 72 3.48 -5.32 -3.23
C LEU A 72 4.80 -5.67 -2.55
N PHE A 73 5.86 -4.87 -2.77
CA PHE A 73 7.16 -5.08 -2.13
C PHE A 73 7.07 -4.90 -0.60
N VAL A 74 6.32 -3.92 -0.12
CA VAL A 74 6.11 -3.69 1.33
C VAL A 74 5.34 -4.84 1.97
N ILE A 75 4.38 -5.43 1.28
CA ILE A 75 3.60 -6.58 1.79
C ILE A 75 4.41 -7.89 1.74
N ALA A 76 5.28 -8.07 0.73
CA ALA A 76 6.09 -9.27 0.58
C ALA A 76 7.31 -9.34 1.51
N HIS A 77 7.69 -8.22 2.13
CA HIS A 77 8.83 -8.14 3.05
C HIS A 77 8.45 -8.22 4.54
N GLU A 78 7.15 -8.33 4.87
CA GLU A 78 6.67 -8.77 6.19
C GLU A 78 6.50 -10.29 6.24
#